data_AF-A0A2V4RHS1-F1
#
_entry.id   AF-A0A2V4RHS1-F1
#
_cell.length_a   1.000
_cell.length_b   1.000
_cell.length_c   1.000
_cell.angle_alpha   90.00
_cell.angle_beta   90.00
_cell.angle_gamma   90.00
#
_symmetry.space_group_name_H-M   'P 1'
#
loop_
_entity.id
_entity.type
_entity.pdbx_description
1 polymer ?
#
loop_
_entity_poly.entity_id
_entity_poly.type
_entity_poly.pdbx_seq_one_letter_code
_entity_poly.pdbx_strand_id
1 'polypeptide(L)'
;MTEENDDLIPFADAIAELNSQRATRGAGDSFHVMTTAYSYAASGMIPTIKRGRFRFVRRSDLPVIAARLPVGRTGCAPSHAMV
;
A
#
# COMPACT_ATOMS: atom_id res chain seq x y z
N MET A 1 19.20 -24.46 9.48
CA MET A 1 18.91 -23.02 9.30
C MET A 1 18.05 -22.88 8.06
N THR A 2 16.74 -22.69 8.22
CA THR A 2 15.83 -22.33 7.12
C THR A 2 14.69 -21.46 7.67
N GLU A 3 15.05 -20.29 8.20
CA GLU A 3 14.10 -19.22 8.56
C GLU A 3 13.65 -18.42 7.32
N GLU A 4 13.37 -19.10 6.20
CA GLU A 4 13.06 -18.43 4.93
C GLU A 4 11.57 -18.03 4.79
N ASN A 5 10.78 -18.16 5.87
CA ASN A 5 9.34 -17.86 5.90
C ASN A 5 8.97 -16.59 6.67
N ASP A 6 9.89 -15.93 7.38
CA ASP A 6 9.48 -15.13 8.56
C ASP A 6 8.90 -13.74 8.27
N ASP A 7 9.01 -13.22 7.05
CA ASP A 7 8.58 -11.83 6.77
C ASP A 7 7.59 -11.70 5.61
N LEU A 8 6.89 -12.78 5.24
CA LEU A 8 5.78 -12.68 4.29
C LEU A 8 4.51 -12.22 4.99
N ILE A 9 4.07 -11.00 4.71
CA ILE A 9 2.82 -10.45 5.22
C ILE A 9 1.77 -10.38 4.10
N PRO A 10 0.47 -10.57 4.41
CA PRO A 10 -0.59 -10.36 3.44
C PRO A 10 -0.54 -8.94 2.88
N PHE A 11 -0.77 -8.79 1.58
CA PHE A 11 -0.67 -7.48 0.93
C PHE A 11 -1.62 -6.44 1.53
N ALA A 12 -2.81 -6.85 1.97
CA ALA A 12 -3.75 -5.96 2.65
C ALA A 12 -3.18 -5.43 3.98
N ASP A 13 -2.58 -6.31 4.79
CA ASP A 13 -1.97 -5.94 6.07
C ASP A 13 -0.77 -5.03 5.87
N ALA A 14 0.04 -5.28 4.84
CA ALA A 14 1.15 -4.41 4.47
C ALA A 14 0.71 -2.96 4.22
N ILE A 15 -0.39 -2.76 3.47
CA ILE A 15 -0.84 -1.38 3.23
C ILE A 15 -1.52 -0.78 4.47
N ALA A 16 -2.24 -1.58 5.26
CA ALA A 16 -2.79 -1.13 6.53
C ALA A 16 -1.68 -0.65 7.49
N GLU A 17 -0.56 -1.36 7.55
CA GLU A 17 0.63 -0.98 8.30
C GLU A 17 1.23 0.33 7.79
N LEU A 18 1.43 0.48 6.48
CA LEU A 18 1.93 1.73 5.89
C LEU A 18 1.01 2.92 6.21
N ASN A 19 -0.31 2.73 6.14
CA ASN A 19 -1.28 3.75 6.48
C ASN A 19 -1.27 4.09 7.98
N SER A 20 -1.08 3.10 8.85
CA SER A 20 -0.95 3.29 10.30
C SER A 20 0.32 4.07 10.65
N GLN A 21 1.45 3.75 10.01
CA GLN A 21 2.69 4.51 10.16
C GLN A 21 2.55 5.97 9.73
N ARG A 22 1.77 6.23 8.66
CA ARG A 22 1.44 7.59 8.21
C ARG A 22 0.54 8.33 9.20
N ALA A 23 -0.46 7.65 9.75
CA ALA A 23 -1.33 8.23 10.78
C ALA A 23 -0.52 8.67 12.01
N THR A 24 0.39 7.82 12.50
CA THR A 24 1.26 8.14 13.65
C THR A 24 2.19 9.33 13.37
N ARG A 25 2.63 9.52 12.12
CA ARG A 25 3.50 10.63 11.71
C ARG A 25 2.73 11.94 11.45
N GLY A 26 1.41 11.96 11.64
CA GLY A 26 0.59 13.15 11.41
C GLY A 26 0.46 13.50 9.92
N ALA A 27 0.51 12.53 9.01
CA ALA A 27 0.43 12.76 7.56
C ALA A 27 -0.95 13.28 7.05
N GLY A 28 -1.86 13.66 7.97
CA GLY A 28 -3.22 14.09 7.66
C GLY A 28 -4.02 13.01 6.94
N ASP A 29 -4.98 13.42 6.09
CA ASP A 29 -5.83 12.52 5.29
C ASP A 29 -5.12 11.90 4.07
N SER A 30 -3.79 11.71 4.14
CA SER A 30 -3.00 11.19 3.02
C SER A 30 -2.71 9.71 3.19
N PHE A 31 -3.56 8.86 2.61
CA PHE A 31 -3.48 7.41 2.73
C PHE A 31 -3.30 6.71 1.37
N HIS A 32 -2.69 5.53 1.41
CA HIS A 32 -2.66 4.62 0.27
C HIS A 32 -4.04 3.98 0.09
N VAL A 33 -4.66 4.21 -1.06
CA VAL A 33 -5.98 3.65 -1.40
C VAL A 33 -5.82 2.18 -1.84
N MET A 34 -6.68 1.28 -1.33
CA MET A 34 -6.57 -0.16 -1.61
C MET A 34 -6.71 -0.51 -3.08
N THR A 35 -7.68 0.08 -3.76
CA THR A 35 -7.91 -0.18 -5.19
C THR A 35 -6.68 0.17 -6.00
N THR A 36 -6.09 1.35 -5.77
CA THR A 36 -4.84 1.78 -6.41
C THR A 36 -3.67 0.85 -6.07
N ALA A 37 -3.55 0.42 -4.81
CA ALA A 37 -2.50 -0.50 -4.39
C ALA A 37 -2.58 -1.84 -5.14
N TYR A 38 -3.79 -2.39 -5.29
CA TYR A 38 -4.00 -3.62 -6.07
C TYR A 38 -3.74 -3.43 -7.57
N SER A 39 -4.08 -2.28 -8.16
CA SER A 39 -3.76 -1.97 -9.56
C SER A 39 -2.25 -1.91 -9.80
N TYR A 40 -1.49 -1.30 -8.88
CA TYR A 40 -0.03 -1.24 -8.97
C TYR A 40 0.60 -2.63 -8.80
N ALA A 41 0.08 -3.43 -7.86
CA ALA A 41 0.51 -4.82 -7.69
C ALA A 41 0.21 -5.67 -8.92
N ALA A 42 -0.97 -5.52 -9.53
CA ALA A 42 -1.35 -6.24 -10.74
C ALA A 42 -0.50 -5.84 -11.96
N SER A 43 -0.06 -4.59 -12.01
CA SER A 43 0.78 -4.05 -13.08
C SER A 43 2.29 -4.31 -12.87
N GLY A 44 2.68 -4.96 -11.77
CA GLY A 44 4.08 -5.22 -11.43
C GLY A 44 4.87 -3.97 -11.00
N MET A 45 4.20 -2.85 -10.75
CA MET A 45 4.85 -1.59 -10.35
C MET A 45 5.38 -1.64 -8.93
N ILE A 46 4.84 -2.51 -8.09
CA ILE A 46 5.32 -2.74 -6.72
C ILE A 46 5.63 -4.22 -6.50
N PRO A 47 6.63 -4.54 -5.67
CA PRO A 47 6.99 -5.92 -5.37
C PRO A 47 5.82 -6.61 -4.66
N THR A 48 5.29 -7.67 -5.27
CA THR A 48 4.32 -8.56 -4.65
C THR A 48 4.57 -10.00 -5.09
N ILE A 49 4.27 -10.94 -4.21
CA ILE A 49 4.37 -12.38 -4.44
C ILE A 49 2.95 -12.92 -4.51
N LYS A 50 2.57 -13.46 -5.67
CA LYS A 50 1.26 -14.08 -5.86
C LYS A 50 1.32 -15.56 -5.46
N ARG A 51 0.48 -15.97 -4.51
CA ARG A 51 0.25 -17.38 -4.15
C ARG A 51 -1.23 -17.71 -4.31
N GLY A 52 -1.57 -18.32 -5.44
CA GLY A 52 -2.96 -18.56 -5.84
C GLY A 52 -3.72 -17.24 -6.02
N ARG A 53 -4.83 -17.10 -5.28
CA ARG A 53 -5.66 -15.87 -5.28
C ARG A 53 -5.12 -14.75 -4.39
N PHE A 54 -4.16 -15.06 -3.52
CA PHE A 54 -3.66 -14.12 -2.52
C PHE A 54 -2.36 -13.46 -2.99
N ARG A 55 -2.15 -12.22 -2.53
CA ARG A 55 -0.91 -11.48 -2.72
C ARG A 55 -0.25 -11.28 -1.35
N PHE A 56 1.06 -11.46 -1.34
CA PHE A 56 1.93 -11.28 -0.19
C PHE A 56 3.04 -10.31 -0.56
N VAL A 57 3.67 -9.72 0.44
CA VAL A 57 4.88 -8.91 0.27
C VAL A 57 5.89 -9.33 1.32
N ARG A 58 7.18 -9.12 1.01
CA ARG A 58 8.19 -9.21 2.06
C ARG A 58 8.15 -7.94 2.88
N ARG A 59 8.32 -8.05 4.19
CA ARG A 59 8.36 -6.88 5.07
C ARG A 59 9.48 -5.90 4.69
N SER A 60 10.60 -6.42 4.21
CA SER A 60 11.71 -5.63 3.67
C SER A 60 11.35 -4.81 2.43
N ASP A 61 10.28 -5.15 1.71
CA ASP A 61 9.80 -4.41 0.54
C ASP A 61 8.87 -3.24 0.90
N LEU A 62 8.41 -3.12 2.16
CA LEU A 62 7.52 -2.05 2.60
C LEU A 62 8.02 -0.64 2.25
N PRO A 63 9.31 -0.28 2.44
CA PRO A 63 9.82 1.03 2.05
C PRO A 63 9.70 1.29 0.53
N VAL A 64 9.93 0.27 -0.30
CA VAL A 64 9.82 0.37 -1.76
C VAL A 64 8.36 0.56 -2.18
N ILE A 65 7.44 -0.18 -1.56
CA ILE A 65 6.00 -0.05 -1.79
C ILE A 65 5.53 1.35 -1.39
N ALA A 66 5.95 1.86 -0.22
CA ALA A 66 5.59 3.18 0.27
C ALA A 66 6.07 4.32 -0.63
N ALA A 67 7.25 4.16 -1.26
CA ALA A 67 7.83 5.14 -2.18
C ALA A 67 7.13 5.17 -3.55
N ARG A 68 6.56 4.04 -4.00
CA ARG A 68 5.93 3.91 -5.32
C ARG A 68 4.43 4.11 -5.30
N LEU A 69 3.77 3.79 -4.19
CA LEU A 69 2.32 3.95 -4.11
C LEU A 69 1.95 5.42 -3.97
N PRO A 70 1.06 5.93 -4.84
CA PRO A 70 0.51 7.26 -4.65
C PRO A 70 -0.30 7.30 -3.35
N VAL A 71 -0.35 8.49 -2.75
CA VAL A 71 -1.24 8.80 -1.64
C VAL A 71 -2.41 9.59 -2.16
N GLY A 72 -3.62 9.11 -1.91
CA GLY A 72 -4.82 9.90 -2.14
C GLY A 72 -5.01 10.84 -0.96
N ARG A 73 -5.41 12.09 -1.22
CA ARG A 73 -6.09 12.88 -0.19
C ARG A 73 -7.50 12.32 -0.06
N THR A 74 -7.84 11.72 1.08
CA THR A 74 -9.25 11.56 1.48
C THR A 74 -9.76 12.91 1.97
N GLY A 75 -9.83 13.87 1.06
CA GLY A 75 -10.33 15.21 1.32
C GLY A 75 -11.01 15.70 0.06
N CYS A 76 -12.34 15.68 0.10
CA CYS A 76 -13.29 16.36 -0.78
C CYS A 76 -12.83 16.52 -2.24
N ALA A 77 -13.48 15.79 -3.18
CA ALA A 77 -13.49 16.24 -4.56
C ALA A 77 -13.77 17.76 -4.55
N PRO A 78 -12.96 18.61 -5.20
CA PRO A 78 -13.41 19.98 -5.41
C PRO A 78 -14.68 19.84 -6.25
N SER A 79 -15.83 20.12 -5.63
CA SER A 79 -17.01 20.51 -6.38
C SER A 79 -16.54 21.65 -7.27
N HIS A 80 -16.24 21.32 -8.51
CA HIS A 80 -15.92 22.26 -9.55
C HIS A 80 -17.16 23.14 -9.64
N ALA A 81 -17.10 24.33 -9.03
CA ALA A 81 -18.07 25.37 -9.23
C ALA A 81 -18.01 25.70 -10.72
N MET A 82 -18.92 25.12 -11.49
CA MET A 82 -19.16 25.55 -12.85
C MET A 82 -20.00 26.81 -12.75
N VAL A 83 -19.39 27.87 -13.29
CA VAL A 83 -19.93 29.21 -13.54
C VAL A 83 -21.26 29.14 -14.29
#